data_AF-A0A1V4X5Q6-F1
#
_entry.id   AF-A0A1V4X5Q6-F1
#
_cell.length_a   1.000
_cell.length_b   1.000
_cell.length_c   1.000
_cell.angle_alpha   90.00
_cell.angle_beta   90.00
_cell.angle_gamma   90.00
#
_symmetry.space_group_name_H-M   'P 1'
#
loop_
_entity.id
_entity.type
_entity.pdbx_description
1 polymer ?
#
loop_
_entity_poly.entity_id
_entity_poly.type
_entity_poly.pdbx_seq_one_letter_code
_entity_poly.pdbx_strand_id
1 'polypeptide(L)'
;MKPYIDLPMMADTVQLMLKESLDAFVKEDVAMARKVTKDDQKVDQLLDQIFRELLTYMMQDMRTISRATRVLFISKYLERMADHAVNIAELVIFLVEGKIIRHSKDPQE
;
A
#
# COMPACT_ATOMS: atom_id res chain seq x y z
N MET A 1 -1.95 3.52 25.11
CA MET A 1 -2.07 3.03 23.73
C MET A 1 -1.08 1.91 23.56
N LYS A 2 -1.51 0.76 23.03
CA LYS A 2 -0.58 -0.28 22.56
C LYS A 2 0.40 0.31 21.54
N PRO A 3 1.57 -0.29 21.34
CA PRO A 3 2.43 0.06 20.21
C PRO A 3 1.64 -0.09 18.90
N TYR A 4 1.75 0.88 18.00
CA TYR A 4 1.22 0.78 16.65
C TYR A 4 2.10 -0.24 15.90
N ILE A 5 1.70 -1.50 15.85
CA ILE A 5 2.50 -2.56 15.20
C ILE A 5 2.27 -2.52 13.69
N ASP A 6 1.02 -2.34 13.26
CA ASP A 6 0.65 -2.41 11.84
C ASP A 6 1.07 -1.18 11.04
N LEU A 7 1.07 0.01 11.65
CA LEU A 7 1.44 1.24 10.95
C LEU A 7 2.91 1.26 10.49
N PRO A 8 3.91 0.93 11.33
CA PRO A 8 5.30 0.76 10.89
C PRO A 8 5.45 -0.35 9.83
N MET A 9 4.77 -1.50 10.00
CA MET A 9 4.82 -2.57 9.00
C MET A 9 4.26 -2.11 7.63
N MET A 10 3.20 -1.30 7.64
CA MET A 10 2.65 -0.68 6.43
C MET A 10 3.66 0.29 5.82
N ALA A 11 4.28 1.14 6.62
CA ALA A 11 5.30 2.08 6.16
C ALA A 11 6.51 1.36 5.53
N ASP A 12 7.03 0.31 6.15
CA ASP A 12 8.15 -0.48 5.64
C ASP A 12 7.79 -1.17 4.32
N THR A 13 6.56 -1.69 4.21
CA THR A 13 6.06 -2.33 2.98
C THR A 13 5.95 -1.30 1.84
N VAL A 14 5.39 -0.12 2.11
CA VAL A 14 5.25 0.97 1.12
C VAL A 14 6.63 1.48 0.67
N GLN A 15 7.59 1.63 1.58
CA GLN A 15 8.96 2.02 1.22
C GLN A 15 9.63 0.98 0.31
N LEU A 16 9.42 -0.32 0.60
CA LEU A 16 9.92 -1.39 -0.25
C LEU A 16 9.29 -1.33 -1.65
N MET A 17 7.96 -1.20 -1.74
CA MET A 17 7.24 -1.09 -3.01
C MET A 17 7.75 0.09 -3.85
N LEU A 18 7.94 1.26 -3.21
CA LEU A 18 8.48 2.44 -3.90
C LEU A 18 9.88 2.15 -4.45
N LYS A 19 10.77 1.60 -3.63
CA LYS A 19 12.13 1.25 -4.06
C LYS A 19 12.12 0.26 -5.22
N GLU A 20 11.36 -0.83 -5.10
CA GLU A 20 11.29 -1.86 -6.12
C GLU A 20 10.64 -1.36 -7.40
N SER A 21 9.65 -0.47 -7.34
CA SER A 21 9.04 0.13 -8.54
C SER A 21 10.05 0.99 -9.33
N LEU A 22 10.91 1.73 -8.63
CA LEU A 22 11.98 2.53 -9.24
C LEU A 22 13.11 1.64 -9.76
N ASP A 23 13.52 0.62 -9.01
CA ASP A 23 14.52 -0.35 -9.44
C ASP A 23 14.05 -1.12 -10.68
N ALA A 24 12.78 -1.53 -10.71
CA ALA A 24 12.16 -2.17 -11.87
C ALA A 24 12.16 -1.25 -13.09
N PHE A 25 11.86 0.03 -12.91
CA PHE A 25 11.90 1.01 -13.99
C PHE A 25 13.30 1.18 -14.58
N VAL A 26 14.32 1.37 -13.73
CA VAL A 26 15.71 1.58 -14.18
C VAL A 26 16.28 0.35 -14.89
N LYS A 27 15.89 -0.86 -14.46
CA LYS A 27 16.41 -2.12 -14.99
C LYS A 27 15.53 -2.77 -16.04
N GLU A 28 14.39 -2.15 -16.36
CA GLU A 28 13.35 -2.75 -17.20
C GLU A 28 12.90 -4.15 -16.69
N ASP A 29 12.90 -4.33 -15.37
CA ASP A 29 12.61 -5.61 -14.71
C ASP A 29 11.09 -5.78 -14.49
N VAL A 30 10.47 -6.45 -15.47
CA VAL A 30 9.04 -6.78 -15.46
C VAL A 30 8.66 -7.70 -14.28
N ALA A 31 9.54 -8.62 -13.88
CA ALA A 31 9.23 -9.55 -12.79
C ALA A 31 9.14 -8.80 -11.46
N MET A 32 10.06 -7.86 -11.22
CA MET A 32 10.02 -6.96 -10.07
C MET A 32 8.80 -6.04 -10.11
N ALA A 33 8.46 -5.48 -11.28
CA ALA A 33 7.24 -4.68 -11.42
C ALA A 33 5.97 -5.49 -11.06
N ARG A 34 5.86 -6.75 -11.52
CA ARG A 34 4.73 -7.64 -11.16
C ARG A 34 4.71 -8.03 -9.68
N LYS A 35 5.86 -8.02 -9.01
CA LYS A 35 5.94 -8.21 -7.56
C LYS A 35 5.33 -7.01 -6.84
N VAL A 36 5.70 -5.78 -7.24
CA VAL A 36 5.13 -4.55 -6.66
C VAL A 36 3.61 -4.53 -6.75
N THR A 37 3.03 -4.90 -7.90
CA THR A 37 1.56 -4.95 -8.05
C THR A 37 0.89 -5.97 -7.13
N LYS A 38 1.60 -7.04 -6.73
CA LYS A 38 1.07 -8.06 -5.80
C LYS A 38 1.22 -7.63 -4.35
N ASP A 39 2.32 -6.95 -4.02
CA ASP A 39 2.61 -6.47 -2.66
C ASP A 39 1.58 -5.42 -2.19
N ASP A 40 0.90 -4.76 -3.12
CA ASP A 40 -0.18 -3.81 -2.83
C ASP A 40 -1.33 -4.41 -2.01
N GLN A 41 -1.69 -5.68 -2.27
CA GLN A 41 -2.70 -6.40 -1.50
C GLN A 41 -2.36 -6.44 0.01
N LYS A 42 -1.07 -6.47 0.36
CA LYS A 42 -0.63 -6.44 1.76
C LYS A 42 -0.86 -5.06 2.37
N VAL A 43 -0.69 -3.98 1.60
CA VAL A 43 -0.94 -2.61 2.06
C VAL A 43 -2.43 -2.41 2.32
N ASP A 44 -3.30 -2.90 1.45
CA ASP A 44 -4.76 -2.88 1.64
C ASP A 44 -5.18 -3.61 2.91
N GLN A 45 -4.66 -4.83 3.13
CA GLN A 45 -4.95 -5.61 4.33
C GLN A 45 -4.51 -4.90 5.61
N LEU A 46 -3.34 -4.25 5.60
CA LEU A 46 -2.83 -3.48 6.74
C LEU A 46 -3.68 -2.23 7.00
N LEU A 47 -4.11 -1.53 5.95
CA LEU A 47 -4.99 -0.36 6.07
C LEU A 47 -6.32 -0.73 6.74
N ASP A 48 -6.92 -1.82 6.29
CA ASP A 48 -8.14 -2.38 6.85
C ASP A 48 -7.99 -2.78 8.32
N GLN A 49 -6.87 -3.42 8.67
CA GLN A 49 -6.57 -3.79 10.03
C GLN A 49 -6.40 -2.55 10.92
N ILE A 50 -5.60 -1.58 10.50
CA ILE A 50 -5.39 -0.32 11.23
C ILE A 50 -6.74 0.39 11.43
N PHE A 51 -7.59 0.45 10.41
CA PHE A 51 -8.91 1.07 10.52
C PHE A 51 -9.76 0.42 11.63
N ARG A 52 -9.85 -0.91 11.66
CA ARG A 52 -10.59 -1.65 12.70
C ARG A 52 -10.02 -1.44 14.10
N GLU A 53 -8.70 -1.40 14.24
CA GLU A 53 -8.05 -1.12 15.52
C GLU A 53 -8.36 0.29 16.03
N LEU A 54 -8.25 1.29 15.14
CA LEU A 54 -8.52 2.68 15.49
C LEU A 54 -9.98 2.89 15.89
N LEU A 55 -10.93 2.28 15.18
CA LEU A 55 -12.34 2.31 15.57
C LEU A 55 -12.56 1.73 16.97
N THR A 56 -11.92 0.61 17.29
CA THR A 56 -12.00 -0.01 18.62
C THR A 56 -11.53 0.96 19.70
N TYR A 57 -10.41 1.66 19.48
CA TYR A 57 -9.92 2.66 20.43
C TYR A 57 -10.87 3.86 20.59
N MET A 58 -11.43 4.34 19.47
CA MET A 58 -12.41 5.44 19.48
C MET A 58 -13.67 5.08 20.28
N MET A 59 -14.15 3.84 20.15
CA MET A 59 -15.32 3.33 20.87
C MET A 59 -15.05 3.12 22.37
N GLN A 60 -13.82 2.75 22.75
CA GLN A 60 -13.44 2.57 24.15
C GLN A 60 -13.25 3.89 24.90
N ASP A 61 -12.74 4.94 24.24
CA ASP A 61 -12.51 6.24 24.84
C ASP A 61 -12.61 7.37 23.80
N MET A 62 -13.64 8.21 23.92
CA MET A 62 -13.88 9.35 23.02
C MET A 62 -12.71 10.36 22.96
N ARG A 63 -11.88 10.44 24.00
CA ARG A 63 -10.71 11.34 24.01
C ARG A 63 -9.63 10.90 23.01
N THR A 64 -9.70 9.65 22.53
CA THR A 64 -8.76 9.10 21.56
C THR A 64 -9.12 9.47 20.11
N ILE A 65 -10.35 9.94 19.84
CA ILE A 65 -10.85 10.21 18.47
C ILE A 65 -9.88 11.08 17.68
N SER A 66 -9.52 12.27 18.19
CA SER A 66 -8.64 13.17 17.45
C SER A 66 -7.27 12.55 17.11
N ARG A 67 -6.69 11.76 18.02
CA ARG A 67 -5.42 11.08 17.79
C ARG A 67 -5.56 9.94 16.79
N ALA A 68 -6.60 9.11 16.94
CA ALA A 68 -6.86 7.99 16.06
C ALA A 68 -7.20 8.47 14.63
N THR A 69 -7.92 9.57 14.47
CA THR A 69 -8.16 10.19 13.14
C THR A 69 -6.86 10.63 12.47
N ARG A 70 -5.91 11.21 13.21
CA ARG A 70 -4.60 11.59 12.65
C ARG A 70 -3.83 10.36 12.16
N VAL A 71 -3.86 9.27 12.93
CA VAL A 71 -3.21 8.01 12.52
C VAL A 71 -3.89 7.42 11.28
N LEU A 72 -5.23 7.46 11.22
CA LEU A 72 -5.97 7.03 10.04
C LEU A 72 -5.56 7.79 8.78
N PHE A 73 -5.38 9.12 8.89
CA PHE A 73 -4.88 9.91 7.76
C PHE A 73 -3.47 9.51 7.34
N ILE A 74 -2.56 9.25 8.29
CA ILE A 74 -1.21 8.76 7.99
C ILE A 74 -1.29 7.43 7.21
N SER A 75 -2.10 6.48 7.66
CA SER A 75 -2.32 5.21 6.94
C SER A 75 -2.87 5.42 5.53
N LYS A 76 -3.81 6.37 5.35
CA LYS A 76 -4.33 6.72 4.03
C LYS A 76 -3.30 7.39 3.12
N TYR A 77 -2.37 8.16 3.66
CA TYR A 77 -1.26 8.69 2.86
C TYR A 77 -0.26 7.60 2.46
N LEU A 78 -0.03 6.60 3.32
CA LEU A 78 0.80 5.44 3.01
C LEU A 78 0.20 4.59 1.89
N GLU A 79 -1.11 4.32 1.91
CA GLU A 79 -1.79 3.60 0.83
C GLU A 79 -1.70 4.36 -0.51
N ARG A 80 -1.93 5.67 -0.51
CA ARG A 80 -1.72 6.48 -1.73
C ARG A 80 -0.30 6.42 -2.28
N MET A 81 0.71 6.27 -1.42
CA MET A 81 2.08 6.08 -1.87
C MET A 81 2.28 4.69 -2.49
N ALA A 82 1.63 3.65 -1.97
CA ALA A 82 1.60 2.31 -2.58
C ALA A 82 0.93 2.34 -3.95
N ASP A 83 -0.23 2.99 -4.08
CA ASP A 83 -0.92 3.19 -5.37
C ASP A 83 0.02 3.82 -6.41
N HIS A 84 0.80 4.82 -6.01
CA HIS A 84 1.77 5.44 -6.92
C HIS A 84 2.90 4.49 -7.33
N ALA A 85 3.39 3.65 -6.41
CA ALA A 85 4.37 2.62 -6.74
C ALA A 85 3.81 1.57 -7.70
N VAL A 86 2.56 1.14 -7.52
CA VAL A 86 1.84 0.25 -8.44
C VAL A 86 1.72 0.88 -9.82
N ASN A 87 1.29 2.14 -9.89
CA ASN A 87 1.18 2.86 -11.16
C ASN A 87 2.51 2.93 -11.94
N ILE A 88 3.63 3.12 -11.23
CA ILE A 88 4.97 3.07 -11.83
C ILE A 88 5.26 1.66 -12.35
N ALA A 89 5.04 0.63 -11.54
CA ALA A 89 5.27 -0.76 -11.94
C ALA A 89 4.44 -1.19 -13.16
N GLU A 90 3.16 -0.81 -13.23
CA GLU A 90 2.32 -1.05 -14.40
C GLU A 90 2.86 -0.38 -15.66
N LEU A 91 3.41 0.84 -15.54
CA LEU A 91 4.05 1.53 -16.65
C LEU A 91 5.33 0.81 -17.11
N VAL A 92 6.11 0.22 -16.21
CA VAL A 92 7.27 -0.61 -16.57
C VAL A 92 6.82 -1.83 -17.39
N ILE A 93 5.77 -2.51 -16.95
CA ILE A 93 5.24 -3.68 -17.65
C ILE A 93 4.75 -3.30 -19.05
N PHE A 94 4.07 -2.15 -19.17
CA PHE A 94 3.67 -1.62 -20.47
C PHE A 94 4.86 -1.25 -21.34
N LEU A 95 5.88 -0.59 -20.77
CA LEU A 95 7.09 -0.17 -21.50
C LEU A 95 7.82 -1.37 -22.13
N VAL A 96 7.95 -2.48 -21.39
CA VAL A 96 8.73 -3.64 -21.83
C VAL A 96 7.91 -4.64 -22.64
N GLU A 97 6.67 -4.93 -22.24
CA GLU A 97 5.84 -5.94 -22.91
C GLU A 97 4.83 -5.35 -23.91
N GLY A 98 4.61 -4.03 -23.92
CA GLY A 98 3.55 -3.39 -24.71
C GLY A 98 2.13 -3.71 -24.25
N LYS A 99 1.96 -4.32 -23.07
CA LYS A 99 0.65 -4.74 -22.53
C LYS A 99 0.15 -3.78 -21.47
N ILE A 100 -1.11 -3.38 -21.58
CA ILE A 100 -1.80 -2.61 -20.55
C ILE A 100 -2.41 -3.61 -19.56
N ILE A 101 -1.91 -3.60 -18.33
CA ILE A 101 -2.45 -4.44 -17.24
C ILE A 101 -3.28 -3.64 -16.21
N ARG A 102 -3.40 -2.32 -16.41
CA ARG A 102 -4.22 -1.43 -15.59
C ARG A 102 -5.65 -1.92 -15.50
N HIS A 103 -6.20 -1.97 -14.29
CA HIS A 103 -7.57 -2.40 -14.02
C HIS A 103 -7.95 -3.78 -14.59
N SER A 104 -6.96 -4.61 -14.97
CA SER A 104 -7.19 -6.00 -15.28
C SER A 104 -7.41 -6.72 -13.95
N LYS A 105 -8.62 -6.60 -13.40
CA LYS A 105 -9.06 -7.46 -12.31
C LYS A 105 -8.76 -8.89 -12.75
N ASP A 106 -8.06 -9.64 -11.92
CA ASP A 106 -8.00 -11.07 -12.05
C ASP A 106 -9.45 -11.55 -12.20
N PRO A 107 -9.85 -12.32 -13.23
CA PRO A 107 -11.23 -12.74 -13.47
C PRO A 107 -11.85 -13.61 -12.34
N GLN A 108 -11.21 -13.67 -11.17
CA GLN A 108 -11.53 -14.53 -10.03
C GLN A 108 -11.91 -13.75 -8.76
N GLU A 109 -12.25 -12.45 -8.86
CA GLU A 109 -13.06 -11.75 -7.84
C GLU A 109 -14.56 -11.88 -8.11
#